data_AF-E8R875-F1
#
_entry.id   AF-E8R875-F1
#
_cell.length_a   1.000
_cell.length_b   1.000
_cell.length_c   1.000
_cell.angle_alpha   90.00
_cell.angle_beta   90.00
_cell.angle_gamma   90.00
#
_symmetry.space_group_name_H-M   'P 1'
#
loop_
_entity.id
_entity.type
_entity.pdbx_description
1 polymer ?
#
loop_
_entity_poly.entity_id
_entity_poly.type
_entity_poly.pdbx_seq_one_letter_code
_entity_poly.pdbx_strand_id
1 'polypeptide(L)'
;MSEEEGHAQGEEHGHEHEHEHPGHGELLARFNELKGVKPVRQGEFLGEEKEKFYVALSEEEVYELSALAYYVWVMCDGEHTVGELAEAISKEAQVDFNDVVEPLVVALDQLHEAGLVNY
;
A
#
# COMPACT_ATOMS: atom_id res chain seq x y z
N MET A 1 -20.43 27.00 47.48
CA MET A 1 -21.27 25.95 46.86
C MET A 1 -21.87 26.56 45.61
N SER A 2 -21.79 25.81 44.50
CA SER A 2 -22.19 26.16 43.12
C SER A 2 -21.24 27.21 42.47
N GLU A 3 -20.70 27.02 41.28
CA GLU A 3 -21.34 26.63 40.01
C GLU A 3 -20.58 25.56 39.18
N GLU A 4 -21.38 24.84 38.40
CA GLU A 4 -21.15 23.95 37.24
C GLU A 4 -20.33 24.70 36.15
N GLU A 5 -19.50 24.11 35.28
CA GLU A 5 -19.81 23.40 34.03
C GLU A 5 -18.46 22.81 33.53
N GLY A 6 -18.34 21.53 33.16
CA GLY A 6 -18.77 21.01 31.86
C GLY A 6 -17.65 21.14 30.81
N HIS A 7 -16.82 20.10 30.63
CA HIS A 7 -16.15 19.92 29.33
C HIS A 7 -16.01 18.44 28.97
N ALA A 8 -16.35 18.20 27.72
CA ALA A 8 -16.78 16.95 27.15
C ALA A 8 -15.66 15.93 26.92
N GLN A 9 -16.10 14.67 26.88
CA GLN A 9 -15.42 13.54 26.27
C GLN A 9 -14.84 13.90 24.90
N GLY A 10 -13.54 13.67 24.72
CA GLY A 10 -12.94 13.39 23.43
C GLY A 10 -12.63 11.90 23.39
N GLU A 11 -13.58 11.10 22.94
CA GLU A 11 -13.33 9.71 22.55
C GLU A 11 -12.47 9.73 21.29
N GLU A 12 -11.18 9.49 21.47
CA GLU A 12 -10.24 9.22 20.38
C GLU A 12 -10.62 7.84 19.83
N HIS A 13 -11.55 7.81 18.87
CA HIS A 13 -11.79 6.64 18.04
C HIS A 13 -10.49 6.35 17.28
N GLY A 14 -9.64 5.50 17.88
CA GLY A 14 -8.69 4.71 17.12
C GLY A 14 -9.51 3.89 16.15
N HIS A 15 -9.46 4.25 14.88
CA HIS A 15 -10.00 3.40 13.83
C HIS A 15 -9.03 2.22 13.72
N GLU A 16 -9.26 1.21 14.56
CA GLU A 16 -8.67 -0.11 14.43
C GLU A 16 -9.26 -0.68 13.13
N HIS A 17 -8.60 -0.43 12.00
CA HIS A 17 -8.83 -1.22 10.81
C HIS A 17 -8.38 -2.64 11.15
N GLU A 18 -9.31 -3.45 11.66
CA GLU A 18 -9.17 -4.92 11.73
C GLU A 18 -9.16 -5.44 10.30
N HIS A 19 -8.06 -5.24 9.59
CA HIS A 19 -7.77 -6.04 8.41
C HIS A 19 -7.42 -7.43 8.94
N GLU A 20 -8.32 -8.40 8.73
CA GLU A 20 -7.97 -9.81 8.86
C GLU A 20 -6.81 -10.07 7.91
N HIS A 21 -5.58 -10.09 8.44
CA HIS A 21 -4.40 -10.32 7.63
C HIS A 21 -4.47 -11.76 7.10
N PRO A 22 -4.49 -11.96 5.77
CA PRO A 22 -4.46 -13.30 5.19
C PRO A 22 -3.24 -14.04 5.73
N GLY A 23 -3.40 -15.33 6.01
CA GLY A 23 -2.32 -16.13 6.58
C GLY A 23 -1.12 -16.18 5.64
N HIS A 24 0.10 -16.31 6.18
CA HIS A 24 1.34 -16.36 5.39
C HIS A 24 1.31 -17.35 4.19
N GLY A 25 0.62 -18.49 4.34
CA GLY A 25 0.44 -19.47 3.27
C GLY A 25 -0.46 -19.00 2.11
N GLU A 26 -1.45 -18.17 2.38
CA GLU A 26 -2.35 -17.59 1.38
C GLU A 26 -1.64 -16.50 0.58
N LEU A 27 -0.86 -15.65 1.25
CA LEU A 27 -0.05 -14.62 0.60
C LEU A 27 1.01 -15.20 -0.32
N LEU A 28 1.65 -16.31 0.08
CA LEU A 28 2.59 -17.00 -0.80
C LEU A 28 1.90 -17.63 -2.03
N ALA A 29 0.68 -18.14 -1.87
CA ALA A 29 -0.11 -18.63 -2.99
C ALA A 29 -0.45 -17.48 -3.96
N ARG A 30 -0.92 -16.36 -3.42
CA ARG A 30 -1.23 -15.14 -4.17
C ARG A 30 0.00 -14.61 -4.93
N PHE A 31 1.14 -14.54 -4.27
CA PHE A 31 2.40 -14.18 -4.92
C PHE A 31 2.72 -15.12 -6.09
N ASN A 32 2.54 -16.43 -5.93
CA ASN A 32 2.82 -17.39 -6.99
C ASN A 32 1.91 -17.23 -8.22
N GLU A 33 0.68 -16.72 -8.04
CA GLU A 33 -0.22 -16.35 -9.13
C GLU A 33 0.28 -15.09 -9.85
N LEU A 34 0.73 -14.09 -9.08
CA LEU A 34 1.13 -12.79 -9.59
C LEU A 34 2.57 -12.72 -10.11
N LYS A 35 3.48 -13.61 -9.70
CA LYS A 35 4.94 -13.45 -9.92
C LYS A 35 5.36 -13.25 -11.38
N GLY A 36 4.58 -13.74 -12.35
CA GLY A 36 4.86 -13.59 -13.79
C GLY A 36 4.15 -12.40 -14.46
N VAL A 37 3.34 -11.67 -13.70
CA VAL A 37 2.54 -10.54 -14.16
C VAL A 37 3.39 -9.28 -14.15
N LYS A 38 3.18 -8.38 -15.12
CA LYS A 38 3.84 -7.07 -15.21
C LYS A 38 2.87 -5.96 -14.79
N PRO A 39 2.91 -5.49 -13.53
CA PRO A 39 1.96 -4.50 -13.05
C PRO A 39 2.23 -3.13 -13.67
N VAL A 40 1.18 -2.42 -14.06
CA VAL A 40 1.26 -1.08 -14.67
C VAL A 40 0.58 -0.06 -13.76
N ARG A 41 1.35 0.90 -13.26
CA ARG A 41 0.81 2.00 -12.45
C ARG A 41 -0.12 2.91 -13.25
N GLN A 42 -1.13 3.41 -12.56
CA GLN A 42 -2.12 4.36 -13.04
C GLN A 42 -2.09 5.62 -12.19
N GLY A 43 -2.55 6.73 -12.76
CA GLY A 43 -2.62 8.01 -12.08
C GLY A 43 -1.34 8.85 -12.18
N GLU A 44 -1.42 10.06 -11.63
CA GLU A 44 -0.38 11.08 -11.66
C GLU A 44 0.06 11.45 -10.24
N PHE A 45 1.37 11.51 -10.01
CA PHE A 45 1.91 11.98 -8.73
C PHE A 45 1.71 13.49 -8.59
N LEU A 46 1.02 13.90 -7.52
CA LEU A 46 0.72 15.30 -7.24
C LEU A 46 1.72 15.96 -6.26
N GLY A 47 2.39 15.17 -5.43
CA GLY A 47 3.35 15.67 -4.44
C GLY A 47 3.42 14.81 -3.19
N GLU A 48 4.29 15.21 -2.27
CA GLU A 48 4.47 14.58 -0.97
C GLU A 48 4.33 15.62 0.16
N GLU A 49 3.76 15.20 1.28
CA GLU A 49 3.74 15.96 2.52
C GLU A 49 4.18 15.07 3.68
N LYS A 50 5.33 15.39 4.29
CA LYS A 50 5.97 14.59 5.35
C LYS A 50 6.31 13.17 4.88
N GLU A 51 5.45 12.21 5.17
CA GLU A 51 5.62 10.78 4.86
C GLU A 51 4.42 10.24 4.07
N LYS A 52 3.60 11.14 3.51
CA LYS A 52 2.41 10.85 2.73
C LYS A 52 2.64 11.28 1.28
N PHE A 53 2.23 10.44 0.35
CA PHE A 53 2.36 10.67 -1.09
C PHE A 53 0.98 10.76 -1.71
N TYR A 54 0.75 11.72 -2.60
CA TYR A 54 -0.56 11.94 -3.21
C TYR A 54 -0.54 11.56 -4.69
N VAL A 55 -1.46 10.69 -5.10
CA VAL A 55 -1.61 10.24 -6.49
C VAL A 55 -3.06 10.44 -6.94
N ALA A 56 -3.25 11.06 -8.10
CA ALA A 56 -4.56 11.29 -8.69
C ALA A 56 -4.85 10.31 -9.82
N LEU A 57 -5.96 9.58 -9.75
CA LEU A 57 -6.51 8.85 -10.90
C LEU A 57 -7.29 9.78 -11.84
N SER A 58 -7.91 10.79 -11.27
CA SER A 58 -8.69 11.81 -11.96
C SER A 58 -8.71 13.11 -11.15
N GLU A 59 -9.33 14.17 -11.67
CA GLU A 59 -9.50 15.43 -10.91
C GLU A 59 -10.32 15.26 -9.63
N GLU A 60 -11.16 14.22 -9.55
CA GLU A 60 -12.07 13.96 -8.42
C GLU A 60 -11.56 12.86 -7.49
N GLU A 61 -10.58 12.06 -7.93
CA GLU A 61 -10.08 10.88 -7.20
C GLU A 61 -8.58 11.01 -6.90
N VAL A 62 -8.29 11.44 -5.67
CA VAL A 62 -6.93 11.57 -5.14
C VAL A 62 -6.74 10.62 -3.96
N TYR A 63 -5.68 9.83 -4.01
CA TYR A 63 -5.31 8.85 -3.01
C TYR A 63 -4.10 9.33 -2.23
N GLU A 64 -4.14 9.12 -0.91
CA GLU A 64 -3.00 9.23 -0.03
C GLU A 64 -2.35 7.85 0.10
N LEU A 65 -1.06 7.75 -0.23
CA LEU A 65 -0.27 6.54 -0.14
C LEU A 65 0.74 6.64 1.00
N SER A 66 0.91 5.53 1.72
CA SER A 66 2.06 5.33 2.60
C SER A 66 3.35 5.22 1.79
N ALA A 67 4.50 5.39 2.44
CA ALA A 67 5.81 5.27 1.77
C ALA A 67 5.99 3.91 1.06
N LEU A 68 5.54 2.81 1.67
CA LEU A 68 5.62 1.48 1.07
C LEU A 68 4.71 1.37 -0.17
N ALA A 69 3.45 1.81 -0.06
CA ALA A 69 2.51 1.74 -1.17
C ALA A 69 2.98 2.62 -2.35
N TYR A 70 3.50 3.82 -2.06
CA TYR A 70 4.08 4.70 -3.07
C TYR A 70 5.30 4.07 -3.75
N TYR A 71 6.23 3.50 -2.99
CA TYR A 71 7.41 2.85 -3.56
C TYR A 71 7.03 1.67 -4.47
N VAL A 72 6.08 0.81 -4.05
CA VAL A 72 5.56 -0.27 -4.90
C VAL A 72 4.88 0.28 -6.16
N TRP A 73 4.07 1.33 -6.03
CA TRP A 73 3.43 1.99 -7.18
C TRP A 73 4.45 2.55 -8.18
N VAL A 74 5.53 3.18 -7.71
CA VAL A 74 6.62 3.68 -8.58
C VAL A 74 7.28 2.55 -9.36
N MET A 75 7.47 1.39 -8.74
CA MET A 75 8.09 0.21 -9.34
C MET A 75 7.20 -0.50 -10.38
N CYS A 76 5.89 -0.24 -10.39
CA CYS A 76 4.95 -0.84 -11.35
C CYS A 76 5.02 -0.15 -12.72
N ASP A 77 6.05 -0.48 -13.51
CA ASP A 77 6.36 0.15 -14.79
C ASP A 77 5.79 -0.57 -16.04
N GLY A 78 5.19 -1.75 -15.86
CA GLY A 78 4.72 -2.58 -16.96
C GLY A 78 5.81 -3.34 -17.72
N GLU A 79 7.07 -3.19 -17.32
CA GLU A 79 8.23 -3.86 -17.94
C GLU A 79 8.71 -5.02 -17.07
N HIS A 80 8.79 -4.82 -15.76
CA HIS A 80 9.24 -5.81 -14.78
C HIS A 80 8.06 -6.61 -14.20
N THR A 81 8.30 -7.89 -13.94
CA THR A 81 7.33 -8.78 -13.32
C THR A 81 7.31 -8.62 -11.81
N VAL A 82 6.20 -8.98 -11.15
CA VAL A 82 6.09 -8.96 -9.68
C VAL A 82 7.22 -9.75 -9.00
N GLY A 83 7.67 -10.86 -9.60
CA GLY A 83 8.83 -11.62 -9.11
C GLY A 83 10.14 -10.83 -9.18
N GLU A 84 10.38 -10.13 -10.29
CA GLU A 84 11.54 -9.26 -10.45
C GLU A 84 11.49 -8.05 -9.49
N LEU A 85 10.29 -7.50 -9.24
CA LEU A 85 10.10 -6.46 -8.24
C LEU A 85 10.48 -6.97 -6.83
N ALA A 86 9.97 -8.14 -6.43
CA ALA A 86 10.30 -8.74 -5.14
C ALA A 86 11.82 -8.96 -4.97
N GLU A 87 12.48 -9.45 -6.02
CA GLU A 87 13.94 -9.60 -6.02
C GLU A 87 14.68 -8.26 -5.92
N ALA A 88 14.22 -7.23 -6.63
CA ALA A 88 14.83 -5.90 -6.60
C ALA A 88 14.74 -5.29 -5.19
N ILE A 89 13.54 -5.31 -4.60
CA ILE A 89 13.29 -4.81 -3.25
C ILE A 89 14.14 -5.56 -2.22
N SER A 90 14.20 -6.90 -2.30
CA SER A 90 15.03 -7.72 -1.41
C SER A 90 16.51 -7.34 -1.49
N LYS A 91 17.05 -7.14 -2.70
CA LYS A 91 18.44 -6.76 -2.92
C LYS A 91 18.74 -5.34 -2.43
N GLU A 92 17.86 -4.39 -2.72
CA GLU A 92 18.02 -2.97 -2.36
C GLU A 92 17.92 -2.76 -0.86
N ALA A 93 16.93 -3.37 -0.21
CA ALA A 93 16.72 -3.27 1.24
C ALA A 93 17.63 -4.19 2.06
N GLN A 94 18.33 -5.14 1.42
CA GLN A 94 19.09 -6.20 2.07
C GLN A 94 18.24 -7.05 3.04
N VAL A 95 17.01 -7.33 2.63
CA VAL A 95 16.01 -8.11 3.38
C VAL A 95 15.79 -9.45 2.68
N ASP A 96 15.49 -10.49 3.45
CA ASP A 96 15.17 -11.80 2.90
C ASP A 96 13.98 -11.74 1.94
N PHE A 97 14.09 -12.42 0.81
CA PHE A 97 13.05 -12.42 -0.22
C PHE A 97 11.67 -12.78 0.33
N ASN A 98 11.60 -13.75 1.24
CA ASN A 98 10.33 -14.18 1.84
C ASN A 98 9.68 -13.11 2.73
N ASP A 99 10.49 -12.22 3.32
CA ASP A 99 10.00 -11.11 4.14
C ASP A 99 9.50 -9.94 3.27
N VAL A 100 9.87 -9.90 1.99
CA VAL A 100 9.38 -8.92 1.00
C VAL A 100 8.03 -9.33 0.40
N VAL A 101 7.80 -10.64 0.25
CA VAL A 101 6.62 -11.16 -0.47
C VAL A 101 5.31 -10.64 0.13
N GLU A 102 5.15 -10.74 1.44
CA GLU A 102 3.93 -10.30 2.13
C GLU A 102 3.65 -8.81 1.96
N PRO A 103 4.55 -7.87 2.33
CA PRO A 103 4.29 -6.45 2.18
C PRO A 103 4.09 -6.03 0.72
N LEU A 104 4.79 -6.67 -0.23
CA LEU A 104 4.62 -6.40 -1.66
C LEU A 104 3.24 -6.82 -2.16
N VAL A 105 2.79 -8.04 -1.85
CA VAL A 105 1.48 -8.56 -2.31
C VAL A 105 0.35 -7.73 -1.71
N VAL A 106 0.41 -7.43 -0.41
CA VAL A 106 -0.61 -6.60 0.26
C VAL A 106 -0.69 -5.21 -0.39
N ALA A 107 0.45 -4.56 -0.65
CA ALA A 107 0.46 -3.27 -1.32
C ALA A 107 -0.08 -3.37 -2.77
N LEU A 108 0.30 -4.40 -3.54
CA LEU A 108 -0.18 -4.59 -4.90
C LEU A 108 -1.69 -4.85 -4.98
N ASP A 109 -2.24 -5.65 -4.06
CA ASP A 109 -3.68 -5.91 -4.02
C ASP A 109 -4.44 -4.63 -3.64
N GLN A 110 -4.00 -3.88 -2.62
CA GLN A 110 -4.63 -2.60 -2.24
C GLN A 110 -4.56 -1.55 -3.36
N LEU A 111 -3.42 -1.43 -4.03
CA LEU A 111 -3.25 -0.51 -5.17
C LEU A 111 -4.13 -0.92 -6.35
N HIS A 112 -4.26 -2.21 -6.60
CA HIS A 112 -5.12 -2.74 -7.66
C HIS A 112 -6.60 -2.51 -7.34
N GLU A 113 -7.05 -2.77 -6.10
CA GLU A 113 -8.40 -2.46 -5.64
C GLU A 113 -8.74 -0.97 -5.76
N ALA A 114 -7.76 -0.10 -5.50
CA ALA A 114 -7.88 1.34 -5.68
C ALA A 114 -7.82 1.80 -7.16
N GLY A 115 -7.53 0.90 -8.11
CA GLY A 115 -7.36 1.24 -9.53
C GLY A 115 -6.04 1.94 -9.87
N LEU A 116 -5.11 2.05 -8.91
CA LEU A 116 -3.81 2.68 -9.05
C LEU A 116 -2.77 1.77 -9.72
N VAL A 117 -3.05 0.47 -9.84
CA VAL A 117 -2.23 -0.51 -10.57
C VAL A 117 -3.15 -1.45 -11.33
N ASN A 118 -2.81 -1.78 -12.58
CA ASN A 118 -3.55 -2.74 -13.40
C ASN A 118 -2.68 -3.94 -13.78
N TYR A 119 -3.31 -5.13 -13.82
CA TYR A 119 -2.77 -6.34 -14.39
C TYR A 119 -3.81 -7.44 -14.63
#